data_AF-A0A6N7M8A3-F1
#
_entry.id   AF-A0A6N7M8A3-F1
#
_cell.length_a   1.000
_cell.length_b   1.000
_cell.length_c   1.000
_cell.angle_alpha   90.00
_cell.angle_beta   90.00
_cell.angle_gamma   90.00
#
_symmetry.space_group_name_H-M   'P 1'
#
loop_
_entity.id
_entity.type
_entity.pdbx_description
1 polymer ?
#
loop_
_entity_poly.entity_id
_entity_poly.type
_entity_poly.pdbx_seq_one_letter_code
_entity_poly.pdbx_strand_id
1 'polypeptide(L)'
;SVFFIAESAEWEFASSPVIHKGVVIVQVDVFEGSFVAAFDIDSGNELWRVERDEYPGWSTPNIYTDDGNDRVVVNGFRHRGAYDFKTGTEIWRMSGGGDIPIPTPVVSDDLVYFNSAHGRFSPILAVKTNAITDNILFFRTEKHLIAISEK
;
A
#
# COMPACT_ATOMS: atom_id res chain seq x y z
N SER A 1 -0.39 -11.24 18.94
CA SER A 1 -1.66 -10.55 18.66
C SER A 1 -2.78 -11.58 18.77
N VAL A 2 -3.88 -11.28 19.48
CA VAL A 2 -5.00 -12.23 19.68
C VAL A 2 -5.80 -12.50 18.40
N PHE A 3 -5.63 -11.67 17.37
CA PHE A 3 -6.23 -11.85 16.05
C PHE A 3 -5.86 -13.18 15.40
N PHE A 4 -4.63 -13.67 15.60
CA PHE A 4 -4.18 -14.95 15.03
C PHE A 4 -4.76 -16.19 15.76
N ILE A 5 -5.59 -15.98 16.79
CA ILE A 5 -6.12 -17.05 17.66
C ILE A 5 -7.66 -17.12 17.57
N ALA A 6 -8.35 -16.01 17.23
CA ALA A 6 -9.80 -15.96 17.09
C ALA A 6 -10.20 -15.12 15.87
N GLU A 7 -10.50 -15.79 14.77
CA GLU A 7 -10.82 -15.23 13.46
C GLU A 7 -12.05 -14.31 13.47
N SER A 8 -13.04 -14.60 14.30
CA SER A 8 -14.26 -13.79 14.45
C SER A 8 -14.07 -12.51 15.29
N ALA A 9 -12.90 -12.30 15.87
CA ALA A 9 -12.57 -11.12 16.66
C ALA A 9 -11.78 -10.10 15.81
N GLU A 10 -12.30 -9.75 14.64
CA GLU A 10 -11.73 -8.71 13.77
C GLU A 10 -12.27 -7.31 14.12
N TRP A 11 -11.50 -6.28 13.79
CA TRP A 11 -12.05 -4.94 13.61
C TRP A 11 -12.22 -4.73 12.12
N GLU A 12 -13.31 -4.08 11.72
CA GLU A 12 -13.61 -3.76 10.32
C GLU A 12 -12.53 -2.85 9.71
N PHE A 13 -12.70 -2.49 8.44
CA PHE A 13 -11.77 -1.59 7.75
C PHE A 13 -11.98 -0.13 8.15
N ALA A 14 -10.91 0.64 8.05
CA ALA A 14 -10.92 2.09 8.25
C ALA A 14 -9.80 2.67 7.39
N SER A 15 -10.15 3.00 6.16
CA SER A 15 -9.31 3.75 5.21
C SER A 15 -10.07 4.99 4.78
N SER A 16 -9.39 6.12 4.64
CA SER A 16 -9.98 7.25 3.94
C SER A 16 -9.94 6.98 2.43
N PRO A 17 -10.98 7.34 1.66
CA PRO A 17 -10.88 7.33 0.21
C PRO A 17 -9.92 8.42 -0.27
N VAL A 18 -9.22 8.17 -1.37
CA VAL A 18 -8.46 9.19 -2.10
C VAL A 18 -9.20 9.56 -3.36
N ILE A 19 -9.34 10.86 -3.63
CA ILE A 19 -9.95 11.38 -4.85
C ILE A 19 -8.86 11.98 -5.73
N HIS A 20 -8.79 11.54 -6.99
CA HIS A 20 -7.88 12.10 -7.98
C HIS A 20 -8.47 11.99 -9.37
N LYS A 21 -8.39 13.05 -10.18
CA LYS A 21 -8.87 13.07 -11.57
C LYS A 21 -10.29 12.49 -11.78
N GLY A 22 -11.20 12.74 -10.85
CA GLY A 22 -12.59 12.25 -10.93
C GLY A 22 -12.76 10.77 -10.56
N VAL A 23 -11.75 10.14 -9.97
CA VAL A 23 -11.79 8.75 -9.51
C VAL A 23 -11.61 8.70 -7.99
N VAL A 24 -12.43 7.90 -7.33
CA VAL A 24 -12.34 7.56 -5.92
C VAL A 24 -11.60 6.24 -5.78
N ILE A 25 -10.52 6.21 -4.99
CA ILE A 25 -9.74 5.01 -4.68
C ILE A 25 -9.95 4.65 -3.21
N VAL A 26 -10.15 3.36 -2.94
CA VAL A 26 -10.25 2.80 -1.60
C VAL A 26 -9.36 1.58 -1.45
N GLN A 27 -8.70 1.47 -0.29
CA GLN A 27 -7.97 0.28 0.14
C GLN A 27 -8.74 -0.34 1.30
N VAL A 28 -9.23 -1.55 1.11
CA VAL A 28 -9.98 -2.29 2.13
C VAL A 28 -9.17 -3.54 2.46
N ASP A 29 -8.47 -3.50 3.59
CA ASP A 29 -7.73 -4.66 4.09
C ASP A 29 -8.43 -5.20 5.35
N VAL A 30 -9.03 -6.37 5.22
CA VAL A 30 -9.84 -7.13 6.19
C VAL A 30 -9.44 -8.61 6.15
N PHE A 31 -9.99 -9.46 7.01
CA PHE A 31 -9.56 -10.86 7.06
C PHE A 31 -9.96 -11.65 5.80
N GLU A 32 -11.22 -11.54 5.37
CA GLU A 32 -11.71 -12.12 4.12
C GLU A 32 -12.21 -11.05 3.16
N GLY A 33 -11.80 -11.14 1.89
CA GLY A 33 -12.26 -10.21 0.87
C GLY A 33 -11.56 -8.86 0.91
N SER A 34 -10.26 -8.82 1.25
CA SER A 34 -9.43 -7.63 1.09
C SER A 34 -9.34 -7.22 -0.40
N PHE A 35 -9.36 -5.91 -0.68
CA PHE A 35 -9.24 -5.39 -2.05
C PHE A 35 -8.74 -3.94 -2.08
N VAL A 36 -8.27 -3.51 -3.26
CA VAL A 36 -8.22 -2.10 -3.65
C VAL A 36 -9.14 -1.91 -4.85
N ALA A 37 -9.89 -0.83 -4.87
CA ALA A 37 -10.85 -0.56 -5.94
C ALA A 37 -10.89 0.92 -6.31
N ALA A 38 -11.30 1.17 -7.54
CA ALA A 38 -11.53 2.49 -8.10
C ALA A 38 -12.97 2.65 -8.55
N PHE A 39 -13.52 3.84 -8.32
CA PHE A 39 -14.88 4.20 -8.70
C PHE A 39 -14.90 5.56 -9.39
N ASP A 40 -15.76 5.72 -10.37
CA ASP A 40 -16.07 7.02 -10.97
C ASP A 40 -16.77 7.92 -9.93
N ILE A 41 -16.30 9.16 -9.76
CA ILE A 41 -16.81 10.04 -8.68
C ILE A 41 -18.25 10.50 -8.91
N ASP A 42 -18.66 10.64 -10.18
CA ASP A 42 -19.96 11.19 -10.54
C ASP A 42 -21.06 10.11 -10.48
N SER A 43 -20.75 8.92 -11.00
CA SER A 43 -21.72 7.81 -11.10
C SER A 43 -21.62 6.80 -9.96
N GLY A 44 -20.48 6.72 -9.27
CA GLY A 44 -20.19 5.69 -8.27
C GLY A 44 -19.95 4.30 -8.88
N ASN A 45 -19.89 4.17 -10.20
CA ASN A 45 -19.62 2.89 -10.85
C ASN A 45 -18.19 2.43 -10.59
N GLU A 46 -18.03 1.14 -10.35
CA GLU A 46 -16.71 0.51 -10.22
C GLU A 46 -15.98 0.53 -11.58
N LEU A 47 -14.77 1.07 -11.59
CA LEU A 47 -13.88 1.10 -12.74
C LEU A 47 -12.99 -0.14 -12.78
N TRP A 48 -12.44 -0.51 -11.62
CA TRP A 48 -11.67 -1.72 -11.43
C TRP A 48 -11.61 -2.10 -9.95
N ARG A 49 -11.32 -3.38 -9.70
CA ARG A 49 -11.10 -3.96 -8.37
C ARG A 49 -10.02 -5.02 -8.46
N VAL A 50 -9.14 -5.02 -7.47
CA VAL A 50 -8.07 -6.00 -7.33
C VAL A 50 -8.15 -6.60 -5.93
N GLU A 51 -8.35 -7.92 -5.89
CA GLU A 51 -8.30 -8.69 -4.65
C GLU A 51 -6.90 -8.67 -4.04
N ARG A 52 -6.85 -8.68 -2.72
CA ARG A 52 -5.62 -8.67 -1.94
C ARG A 52 -5.64 -9.84 -0.96
N ASP A 53 -4.53 -10.55 -0.87
CA ASP A 53 -4.27 -11.46 0.24
C ASP A 53 -3.52 -10.67 1.32
N GLU A 54 -4.25 -10.14 2.28
CA GLU A 54 -3.75 -9.22 3.29
C GLU A 54 -4.43 -9.44 4.64
N TYR A 55 -3.76 -9.04 5.72
CA TYR A 55 -4.37 -8.99 7.05
C TYR A 55 -5.08 -7.66 7.27
N PRO A 56 -6.02 -7.59 8.23
CA PRO A 56 -6.68 -6.34 8.59
C PRO A 56 -5.71 -5.16 8.75
N GLY A 57 -6.02 -4.08 8.04
CA GLY A 57 -5.21 -2.88 7.96
C GLY A 57 -6.07 -1.63 7.83
N TRP A 58 -5.55 -0.53 8.36
CA TRP A 58 -6.25 0.76 8.41
C TRP A 58 -5.51 1.84 7.64
N SER A 59 -4.80 1.43 6.58
CA SER A 59 -4.01 2.35 5.77
C SER A 59 -4.87 3.01 4.70
N THR A 60 -4.70 4.32 4.59
CA THR A 60 -5.24 5.11 3.49
C THR A 60 -4.24 5.03 2.33
N PRO A 61 -4.66 4.72 1.09
CA PRO A 61 -3.76 4.70 -0.05
C PRO A 61 -3.24 6.12 -0.34
N ASN A 62 -2.24 6.24 -1.20
CA ASN A 62 -1.79 7.53 -1.73
C ASN A 62 -1.59 7.43 -3.24
N ILE A 63 -1.39 8.57 -3.90
CA ILE A 63 -1.15 8.64 -5.34
C ILE A 63 0.18 9.33 -5.61
N TYR A 64 0.94 8.77 -6.54
CA TYR A 64 2.12 9.41 -7.11
C TYR A 64 2.11 9.29 -8.62
N THR A 65 2.89 10.14 -9.29
CA THR A 65 3.07 10.07 -10.74
C THR A 65 4.51 9.66 -11.05
N ASP A 66 4.69 8.70 -11.94
CA ASP A 66 5.98 8.26 -12.47
C ASP A 66 5.91 8.19 -13.99
N ASP A 67 6.83 8.90 -14.66
CA ASP A 67 6.87 9.07 -16.12
C ASP A 67 5.49 9.39 -16.75
N GLY A 68 4.74 10.31 -16.12
CA GLY A 68 3.40 10.73 -16.56
C GLY A 68 2.27 9.73 -16.29
N ASN A 69 2.56 8.59 -15.67
CA ASN A 69 1.58 7.58 -15.28
C ASN A 69 1.28 7.70 -13.78
N ASP A 70 0.00 7.87 -13.45
CA ASP A 70 -0.42 7.89 -12.06
C ASP A 70 -0.47 6.46 -11.49
N ARG A 71 -0.07 6.34 -10.23
CA ARG A 71 0.03 5.08 -9.49
C ARG A 71 -0.70 5.21 -8.17
N VAL A 72 -1.45 4.18 -7.80
CA VAL A 72 -2.04 4.03 -6.46
C VAL A 72 -1.05 3.26 -5.61
N VAL A 73 -0.54 3.87 -4.55
CA VAL A 73 0.40 3.23 -3.62
C VAL A 73 -0.28 2.87 -2.31
N VAL A 74 0.01 1.66 -1.82
CA VAL A 74 -0.67 1.04 -0.68
C VAL A 74 0.33 0.51 0.34
N ASN A 75 -0.06 0.51 1.61
CA ASN A 75 0.72 -0.05 2.70
C ASN A 75 -0.06 -1.20 3.34
N GLY A 76 0.53 -2.39 3.35
CA GLY A 76 -0.02 -3.63 3.90
C GLY A 76 1.09 -4.53 4.45
N PHE A 77 0.73 -5.52 5.27
CA PHE A 77 1.70 -6.41 5.92
C PHE A 77 2.30 -7.42 4.94
N ARG A 78 1.45 -8.14 4.19
CA ARG A 78 1.85 -9.05 3.11
C ARG A 78 2.13 -8.32 1.81
N HIS A 79 1.58 -7.12 1.63
CA HIS A 79 1.68 -6.35 0.42
C HIS A 79 1.75 -4.83 0.66
N ARG A 80 2.95 -4.27 0.48
CA ARG A 80 3.15 -2.85 0.11
C ARG A 80 3.51 -2.78 -1.36
N GLY A 81 2.91 -1.86 -2.08
CA GLY A 81 3.00 -1.91 -3.54
C GLY A 81 2.39 -0.71 -4.21
N ALA A 82 2.50 -0.68 -5.53
CA ALA A 82 1.76 0.25 -6.35
C ALA A 82 0.99 -0.46 -7.46
N TYR A 83 -0.16 0.10 -7.79
CA TYR A 83 -1.02 -0.30 -8.90
C TYR A 83 -1.11 0.83 -9.92
N ASP A 84 -1.31 0.48 -11.19
CA ASP A 84 -1.69 1.44 -12.22
C ASP A 84 -3.03 2.09 -11.85
N PHE A 85 -3.08 3.41 -11.84
CA PHE A 85 -4.28 4.15 -11.45
C PHE A 85 -5.49 3.88 -12.36
N LYS A 86 -5.27 3.63 -13.65
CA LYS A 86 -6.35 3.47 -14.63
C LYS A 86 -6.86 2.04 -14.71
N THR A 87 -5.97 1.06 -14.55
CA THR A 87 -6.31 -0.35 -14.79
C THR A 87 -6.33 -1.21 -13.53
N GLY A 88 -5.75 -0.74 -12.43
CA GLY A 88 -5.52 -1.55 -11.24
C GLY A 88 -4.38 -2.57 -11.40
N THR A 89 -3.67 -2.60 -12.53
CA THR A 89 -2.58 -3.56 -12.73
C THR A 89 -1.46 -3.35 -11.71
N GLU A 90 -1.04 -4.40 -11.00
CA GLU A 90 0.09 -4.32 -10.07
C GLU A 90 1.38 -3.96 -10.83
N ILE A 91 2.05 -2.89 -10.40
CA ILE A 91 3.31 -2.41 -10.99
C ILE A 91 4.50 -2.96 -10.23
N TRP A 92 4.42 -2.91 -8.90
CA TRP A 92 5.43 -3.49 -8.05
C TRP A 92 4.85 -3.87 -6.69
N ARG A 93 5.50 -4.85 -6.07
CA ARG A 93 5.13 -5.40 -4.77
C ARG A 93 6.35 -5.70 -3.93
N MET A 94 6.23 -5.43 -2.64
CA MET A 94 7.16 -5.89 -1.62
C MET A 94 6.43 -6.29 -0.34
N SER A 95 7.11 -7.05 0.49
CA SER A 95 6.65 -7.45 1.82
C SER A 95 7.77 -7.29 2.85
N GLY A 96 7.52 -7.64 4.10
CA GLY A 96 8.49 -7.54 5.20
C GLY A 96 8.23 -6.34 6.11
N GLY A 97 9.12 -6.06 7.06
CA GLY A 97 8.85 -5.07 8.10
C GLY A 97 7.94 -5.58 9.21
N GLY A 98 7.17 -4.69 9.81
CA GLY A 98 6.37 -4.94 11.00
C GLY A 98 4.94 -5.36 10.66
N ASP A 99 4.27 -6.03 11.60
CA ASP A 99 2.85 -6.40 11.45
C ASP A 99 1.94 -5.18 11.56
N ILE A 100 0.76 -5.26 10.92
CA ILE A 100 -0.30 -4.25 10.98
C ILE A 100 0.20 -2.84 10.62
N PRO A 101 0.67 -2.61 9.38
CA PRO A 101 1.07 -1.29 8.95
C PRO A 101 -0.17 -0.42 8.71
N ILE A 102 -0.39 0.52 9.63
CA ILE A 102 -1.50 1.47 9.61
C ILE A 102 -1.20 2.74 8.79
N PRO A 103 -0.01 3.34 8.83
CA PRO A 103 0.08 4.71 8.35
C PRO A 103 0.09 4.80 6.82
N THR A 104 -0.47 5.90 6.32
CA THR A 104 -0.49 6.26 4.91
C THR A 104 0.94 6.35 4.35
N PRO A 105 1.23 5.74 3.19
CA PRO A 105 2.49 5.95 2.51
C PRO A 105 2.66 7.44 2.13
N VAL A 106 3.82 8.02 2.43
CA VAL A 106 4.12 9.44 2.14
C VAL A 106 4.95 9.51 0.87
N VAL A 107 4.58 10.40 -0.05
CA VAL A 107 5.29 10.59 -1.32
C VAL A 107 6.00 11.94 -1.28
N SER A 108 7.32 11.98 -1.53
CA SER A 108 8.12 13.20 -1.66
C SER A 108 9.39 12.91 -2.44
N ASP A 109 9.84 13.87 -3.27
CA ASP A 109 11.16 13.85 -3.91
C ASP A 109 11.52 12.49 -4.58
N ASP A 110 10.63 12.00 -5.46
CA ASP A 110 10.75 10.72 -6.18
C ASP A 110 10.87 9.47 -5.27
N LEU A 111 10.47 9.61 -4.01
CA LEU A 111 10.44 8.54 -3.02
C LEU A 111 9.03 8.35 -2.45
N VAL A 112 8.71 7.10 -2.17
CA VAL A 112 7.59 6.68 -1.34
C VAL A 112 8.15 6.14 -0.04
N TYR A 113 7.70 6.72 1.07
CA TYR A 113 8.06 6.32 2.41
C TYR A 113 6.97 5.45 3.01
N PHE A 114 7.38 4.30 3.53
CA PHE A 114 6.54 3.41 4.31
C PHE A 114 7.06 3.32 5.72
N ASN A 115 6.14 3.26 6.67
CA ASN A 115 6.45 2.85 8.02
C ASN A 115 5.59 1.64 8.39
N SER A 116 6.12 0.85 9.31
CA SER A 116 5.38 -0.18 10.03
C SER A 116 5.23 0.27 11.48
N ALA A 117 4.04 0.14 12.06
CA ALA A 117 3.76 0.67 13.39
C ALA A 117 4.06 -0.31 14.53
N HIS A 118 4.06 -1.62 14.24
CA HIS A 118 4.12 -2.67 15.26
C HIS A 118 5.10 -3.79 14.86
N GLY A 119 5.55 -4.60 15.83
CA GLY A 119 6.41 -5.76 15.61
C GLY A 119 7.90 -5.53 15.89
N ARG A 120 8.66 -6.64 15.99
CA ARG A 120 10.10 -6.64 16.33
C ARG A 120 10.98 -5.90 15.32
N PHE A 121 10.52 -5.83 14.06
CA PHE A 121 11.22 -5.16 12.96
C PHE A 121 10.27 -4.16 12.32
N SER A 122 10.27 -2.91 12.78
CA SER A 122 9.38 -1.84 12.29
C SER A 122 10.16 -0.73 11.56
N PRO A 123 10.73 -1.01 10.37
CA PRO A 123 11.55 -0.02 9.67
C PRO A 123 10.72 1.13 9.08
N ILE A 124 11.40 2.24 8.82
CA ILE A 124 10.95 3.26 7.87
C ILE A 124 11.66 2.97 6.55
N LEU A 125 10.92 2.51 5.56
CA LEU A 125 11.40 2.19 4.22
C LEU A 125 11.22 3.42 3.33
N ALA A 126 12.15 3.62 2.39
CA ALA A 126 11.94 4.49 1.24
C ALA A 126 11.93 3.60 -0.01
N VAL A 127 11.22 3.97 -1.07
CA VAL A 127 11.21 3.24 -2.34
C VAL A 127 11.15 4.29 -3.44
N LYS A 128 11.94 4.17 -4.50
CA LYS A 128 11.82 5.12 -5.61
C LYS A 128 10.48 4.95 -6.31
N THR A 129 9.90 6.05 -6.80
CA THR A 129 8.62 6.05 -7.53
C THR A 129 8.68 5.20 -8.80
N ASN A 130 9.85 5.10 -9.43
CA ASN A 130 10.10 4.29 -10.62
C ASN A 130 10.46 2.81 -10.34
N ALA A 131 10.23 2.33 -9.11
CA ALA A 131 10.53 0.95 -8.76
C ALA A 131 9.69 -0.05 -9.58
N ILE A 132 10.31 -1.18 -9.91
CA ILE A 132 9.66 -2.40 -10.41
C ILE A 132 10.07 -3.56 -9.50
N THR A 133 9.22 -4.58 -9.35
CA THR A 133 9.44 -5.68 -8.38
C THR A 133 10.85 -6.27 -8.45
N ASP A 134 11.39 -6.47 -9.65
CA ASP A 134 12.70 -7.09 -9.87
C ASP A 134 13.90 -6.21 -9.45
N ASN A 135 13.67 -4.91 -9.19
CA ASN A 135 14.73 -3.92 -8.91
C ASN A 135 14.65 -3.29 -7.50
N ILE A 136 13.95 -3.92 -6.55
CA ILE A 136 13.88 -3.41 -5.17
C ILE A 136 15.10 -3.92 -4.37
N LEU A 137 16.10 -3.06 -4.17
CA LEU A 137 17.25 -3.33 -3.30
C LEU A 137 17.01 -2.78 -1.88
N PHE A 138 17.42 -3.54 -0.88
CA PHE A 138 17.30 -3.17 0.54
C PHE A 138 18.66 -2.75 1.09
N PHE A 139 18.80 -1.49 1.50
CA PHE A 139 19.96 -1.02 2.26
C PHE A 139 19.61 -0.89 3.74
N ARG A 140 20.57 -1.21 4.61
CA ARG A 140 20.38 -1.07 6.07
C ARG A 140 21.43 -0.13 6.62
N THR A 141 20.99 0.96 7.25
CA THR A 141 21.85 1.74 8.15
C THR A 141 21.82 1.11 9.54
N GLU A 142 22.80 1.40 10.39
CA GLU A 142 22.89 0.83 11.75
C GLU A 142 21.62 1.08 12.60
N LYS A 143 20.81 2.10 12.27
CA LYS A 143 19.60 2.48 13.00
C LYS A 143 18.28 2.34 12.22
N HIS A 144 18.31 2.35 10.89
CA HIS A 144 17.11 2.33 10.03
C HIS A 144 17.34 1.49 8.76
N LEU A 145 16.35 0.70 8.33
CA LEU A 145 16.38 -0.01 7.05
C LEU A 145 15.84 0.91 5.95
N ILE A 146 16.69 1.36 5.02
CA ILE A 146 16.32 2.20 3.88
C ILE A 146 16.32 1.30 2.64
N ALA A 147 15.15 0.89 2.13
CA ALA A 147 15.11 0.35 0.77
C ALA A 147 15.45 1.48 -0.23
N ILE A 148 16.21 1.17 -1.27
CA ILE A 148 16.47 2.10 -2.38
C ILE A 148 16.47 1.23 -3.62
N SER A 149 15.46 1.38 -4.48
CA SER A 149 15.50 0.77 -5.81
C SER A 149 16.56 1.51 -6.65
N GLU A 150 17.50 0.77 -7.25
CA GLU A 150 18.42 1.30 -8.25
C GLU A 150 17.99 0.86 -9.65
N LYS A 151 18.46 1.61 -10.65
CA LYS A 151 18.09 1.50 -12.08
C LYS A 151 18.41 0.13 -12.67
#